data_AF-A0A9W9QLZ0-F1
#
_entry.id   AF-A0A9W9QLZ0-F1
#
_cell.length_a   1.000
_cell.length_b   1.000
_cell.length_c   1.000
_cell.angle_alpha   90.00
_cell.angle_beta   90.00
_cell.angle_gamma   90.00
#
_symmetry.space_group_name_H-M   'P 1'
#
loop_
_entity.id
_entity.type
_entity.pdbx_description
1 polymer ?
#
loop_
_entity_poly.entity_id
_entity_poly.type
_entity_poly.pdbx_seq_one_letter_code
_entity_poly.pdbx_strand_id
1 'polypeptide(L)' 'MATGNTRQSKVFYKGRSEDFVIFVADVTAMDNWRKDHTIPLAQVMDGWKVFTAHHAPSESKE' A
#
# COMPACT_ATOMS: atom_id res chain seq x y z
N MET A 1 -13.02 -11.76 22.83
CA MET A 1 -11.55 -11.94 22.90
C MET A 1 -10.98 -11.51 21.55
N ALA A 2 -10.06 -10.54 21.58
CA ALA A 2 -9.30 -9.91 20.48
C ALA A 2 -10.08 -9.61 19.18
N THR A 3 -10.71 -8.43 19.13
CA THR A 3 -11.07 -7.74 17.87
C THR A 3 -9.78 -7.58 17.08
N GLY A 4 -9.65 -8.27 15.93
CA GLY A 4 -8.48 -8.25 15.07
C GLY A 4 -8.19 -6.84 14.54
N ASN A 5 -7.50 -6.04 15.33
CA ASN A 5 -7.01 -4.72 14.96
C ASN A 5 -5.67 -4.90 14.23
N THR A 6 -5.67 -5.65 13.13
CA THR A 6 -4.51 -5.71 12.23
C THR A 6 -4.38 -4.32 11.63
N ARG A 7 -3.43 -3.52 12.15
CA ARG A 7 -3.17 -2.16 11.66
C ARG A 7 -2.52 -2.23 10.29
N GLN A 8 -3.34 -2.50 9.27
CA GLN A 8 -2.90 -2.45 7.89
C GLN A 8 -2.53 -1.01 7.57
N SER A 9 -1.28 -0.82 7.17
CA SER A 9 -0.77 0.48 6.81
C SER A 9 -0.91 0.69 5.31
N LYS A 10 -1.44 1.84 4.92
CA LYS A 10 -1.71 2.18 3.52
C LYS A 10 -0.56 3.00 2.99
N VAL A 11 0.19 2.44 2.03
CA VAL A 11 1.31 3.13 1.39
C VAL A 11 0.81 3.69 0.06
N PHE A 12 0.94 5.00 -0.10
CA PHE A 12 0.64 5.70 -1.34
C PHE A 12 1.95 5.89 -2.10
N TYR A 13 2.01 5.33 -3.30
CA TYR A 13 3.08 5.56 -4.25
C TYR A 13 2.58 6.48 -5.35
N LYS A 14 3.06 7.72 -5.33
CA LYS A 14 2.73 8.75 -6.33
C LYS A 14 3.61 8.56 -7.56
N GLY A 15 3.08 7.99 -8.63
CA GLY A 15 3.80 7.84 -9.90
C GLY A 15 3.76 9.11 -10.74
N ARG A 16 4.44 9.11 -11.90
CA ARG A 16 4.40 10.24 -12.84
C ARG A 16 3.09 10.35 -13.61
N SER A 17 2.45 9.21 -13.87
CA SER A 17 1.20 9.12 -14.65
C SER A 17 0.05 8.60 -13.80
N GLU A 18 0.32 7.63 -12.92
CA GLU A 18 -0.70 7.01 -12.07
C GLU A 18 -0.22 6.89 -10.62
N ASP A 19 -1.20 7.00 -9.73
CA ASP A 19 -1.02 6.80 -8.30
C ASP A 19 -1.37 5.36 -7.93
N PHE A 20 -0.48 4.72 -7.18
CA PHE A 20 -0.64 3.35 -6.72
C PHE A 20 -0.78 3.33 -5.21
N VAL A 21 -1.61 2.42 -4.74
CA VAL A 21 -1.90 2.23 -3.33
C VAL A 21 -1.73 0.76 -3.03
N ILE A 22 -0.86 0.48 -2.06
CA ILE A 22 -0.64 -0.88 -1.55
C ILE A 22 -0.95 -0.90 -0.06
N PHE A 23 -1.46 -2.03 0.40
CA PHE A 23 -1.70 -2.30 1.81
C PHE A 23 -0.58 -3.20 2.32
N VAL A 24 0.09 -2.76 3.37
CA VAL A 24 1.13 -3.52 4.05
C VAL A 24 0.67 -3.90 5.45
N ALA A 25 1.05 -5.09 5.90
CA ALA A 25 0.74 -5.55 7.25
C ALA A 25 1.59 -4.78 8.28
N ASP A 26 2.84 -4.47 7.92
CA ASP A 26 3.82 -3.90 8.83
C ASP A 26 4.71 -2.85 8.13
N VAL A 27 4.76 -1.64 8.69
CA VAL A 27 5.56 -0.53 8.15
C VAL A 27 7.05 -0.72 8.45
N THR A 28 7.40 -1.37 9.55
CA THR A 28 8.79 -1.65 9.91
C THR A 28 9.42 -2.65 8.94
N ALA A 29 8.68 -3.69 8.56
CA ALA A 29 9.07 -4.61 7.50
C ALA A 29 9.23 -3.89 6.14
N MET A 30 8.39 -2.89 5.86
CA MET A 30 8.52 -2.06 4.66
C MET A 30 9.75 -1.15 4.68
N ASP A 31 10.07 -0.54 5.82
CA ASP A 31 11.28 0.28 5.99
C ASP A 31 12.56 -0.58 5.87
N ASN A 32 12.55 -1.77 6.47
CA ASN A 32 13.64 -2.73 6.34
C ASN A 32 13.78 -3.21 4.89
N TRP A 33 12.68 -3.53 4.21
CA TRP A 33 12.70 -3.87 2.79
C TRP A 33 13.22 -2.72 1.93
N ARG A 34 12.91 -1.46 2.30
CA ARG A 34 13.41 -0.27 1.59
C ARG A 34 14.92 -0.10 1.70
N LYS A 35 15.52 -0.57 2.80
CA LYS A 35 16.97 -0.57 3.04
C LYS A 35 17.64 -1.81 2.47
N ASP A 36 16.96 -2.96 2.55
CA ASP A 36 17.49 -4.27 2.21
C ASP A 36 16.46 -5.05 1.37
N HIS A 37 16.73 -5.16 0.07
CA HIS A 37 15.84 -5.81 -0.89
C HIS A 37 15.93 -7.35 -0.86
N THR A 38 16.73 -7.96 0.03
CA THR A 38 16.79 -9.42 0.19
C THR A 38 15.57 -9.96 0.95
N ILE A 39 14.86 -9.08 1.65
CA ILE A 39 13.60 -9.40 2.33
C ILE A 39 12.52 -9.65 1.27
N PRO A 40 11.85 -10.81 1.27
CA PRO A 40 10.79 -11.08 0.31
C PRO A 40 9.58 -10.20 0.58
N LEU A 41 9.10 -9.49 -0.45
CA LEU A 41 7.93 -8.60 -0.38
C LEU A 41 6.67 -9.32 0.13
N ALA A 42 6.58 -10.64 -0.07
CA ALA A 42 5.53 -11.51 0.45
C ALA A 42 5.43 -11.53 1.99
N GLN A 43 6.52 -11.22 2.70
CA GLN A 43 6.55 -11.11 4.17
C GLN A 43 6.11 -9.71 4.63
N VAL A 44 6.16 -8.71 3.75
CA VAL A 44 5.89 -7.30 4.04
C VAL A 44 4.44 -6.94 3.72
N MET A 45 3.91 -7.52 2.64
CA MET A 45 2.56 -7.24 2.15
C MET A 45 1.54 -8.20 2.76
N ASP A 46 0.41 -7.66 3.20
CA ASP A 46 -0.72 -8.45 3.72
C ASP A 46 -1.51 -9.15 2.58
N GLY A 47 -1.20 -8.81 1.33
CA GLY A 47 -1.76 -9.45 0.14
C GLY A 47 -1.24 -8.82 -1.15
N TRP A 48 -1.28 -9.58 -2.25
CA TRP A 48 -0.80 -9.17 -3.58
C TRP A 48 -1.81 -8.30 -4.32
N LYS A 49 -2.41 -7.32 -3.62
CA LYS A 49 -3.46 -6.47 -4.18
C LYS A 49 -2.97 -5.04 -4.28
N VAL A 50 -2.59 -4.65 -5.49
CA VAL A 50 -2.24 -3.28 -5.85
C VAL A 50 -3.51 -2.59 -6.31
N PHE A 51 -3.82 -1.45 -5.73
CA PHE A 51 -4.92 -0.61 -6.14
C PHE A 51 -4.34 0.59 -6.90
N THR A 52 -4.92 0.91 -8.05
CA THR A 52 -4.69 2.21 -8.66
C THR A 52 -5.64 3.20 -8.02
N ALA A 53 -5.12 4.31 -7.53
CA ALA A 53 -5.95 5.46 -7.22
C ALA A 53 -6.24 6.14 -8.57
N HIS A 54 -7.16 5.57 -9.35
CA HIS A 54 -7.77 6.33 -10.43
C HIS A 54 -8.47 7.52 -9.78
N HIS A 55 -7.93 8.72 -10.02
CA HIS A 55 -8.71 9.93 -9.91
C HIS A 55 -9.81 9.78 -10.96
N ALA A 56 -10.96 9.21 -10.57
CA ALA A 56 -12.17 9.38 -11.36
C ALA A 56 -12.22 10.88 -11.67
N PRO A 57 -12.32 11.30 -12.94
CA PRO A 57 -12.50 12.71 -13.22
C PRO A 57 -13.68 13.12 -12.37
N SER A 58 -13.41 14.00 -11.39
CA SER A 58 -14.45 14.66 -10.63
C SER A 58 -15.41 15.18 -11.67
N GLU A 59 -16.58 14.55 -11.76
CA GLU A 59 -17.62 14.93 -12.68
C GLU A 59 -17.88 16.40 -12.38
N SER A 60 -17.38 17.26 -13.26
CA SER A 60 -17.63 18.68 -13.24
C SER A 60 -19.13 18.81 -13.40
N LYS A 61 -19.82 18.95 -12.27
CA LYS A 61 -21.23 19.26 -12.26
C LYS A 61 -21.33 20.74 -12.61
N GLU A 62 -21.48 21.00 -13.90
CA GLU A 62 -22.03 22.25 -14.45
C GLU A 62 -23.40 22.56 -13.84
#